data_AF-A0A2D7DEZ4-F1
#
_entry.id   AF-A0A2D7DEZ4-F1
#
_cell.length_a   1.000
_cell.length_b   1.000
_cell.length_c   1.000
_cell.angle_alpha   90.00
_cell.angle_beta   90.00
_cell.angle_gamma   90.00
#
_symmetry.space_group_name_H-M   'P 1'
#
loop_
_entity.id
_entity.type
_entity.pdbx_description
1 polymer ?
#
loop_
_entity_poly.entity_id
_entity_poly.type
_entity_poly.pdbx_seq_one_letter_code
_entity_poly.pdbx_strand_id
1 'polypeptide(L)'
;WVAQADQFNGVNPGSPELAEYAPGSNGSRFAPQGGLRASATELYELMAVLFNGGFASNGTAVLAPETVAAILDEHWTYDGSNGNNYYNLFNSWGLGIQRVTNTAMGDIVFPELQMWGHPGEAYGLISDWYFDPVTKDGVIFLTNGVWNGYSFGNNSAFYTLEEDVFAAGEEALGCTADVATTTATSALVAPNFGRPGEAIACHGIGTILWLDALGKTVAQTTAQHSSVIPMLPAGSYLLKVEGQKPMRFTVL
;
A
#
# COMPACT_ATOMS: atom_id res chain seq x y z
N TRP A 1 13.19 22.25 -6.23
CA TRP A 1 11.97 21.73 -6.86
C TRP A 1 11.00 22.88 -7.10
N VAL A 2 10.36 22.90 -8.27
CA VAL A 2 9.29 23.84 -8.61
C VAL A 2 8.06 22.99 -8.89
N ALA A 3 6.98 23.24 -8.14
CA ALA A 3 5.71 22.57 -8.34
C ALA A 3 5.20 22.77 -9.76
N GLN A 4 4.83 21.67 -10.44
CA GLN A 4 4.27 21.74 -11.80
C GLN A 4 2.76 22.03 -11.78
N ALA A 5 2.07 21.62 -10.70
CA ALA A 5 0.66 21.89 -10.45
C ALA A 5 0.43 22.13 -8.95
N ASP A 6 -0.77 22.61 -8.60
CA ASP A 6 -1.28 22.71 -7.22
C ASP A 6 -0.43 23.52 -6.22
N GLN A 7 0.37 24.47 -6.72
CA GLN A 7 1.10 25.41 -5.87
C GLN A 7 0.20 26.53 -5.35
N PHE A 8 -0.68 26.18 -4.42
CA PHE A 8 -1.64 27.13 -3.85
C PHE A 8 -1.08 27.95 -2.68
N ASN A 9 0.23 27.85 -2.38
CA ASN A 9 0.93 28.60 -1.33
C ASN A 9 0.22 28.55 0.04
N GLY A 10 -0.31 27.38 0.40
CA GLY A 10 -1.02 27.15 1.66
C GLY A 10 -2.48 27.62 1.67
N VAL A 11 -3.00 28.10 0.54
CA VAL A 11 -4.42 28.44 0.37
C VAL A 11 -5.16 27.24 -0.21
N ASN A 12 -6.31 26.89 0.35
CA ASN A 12 -7.13 25.84 -0.24
C ASN A 12 -7.73 26.35 -1.58
N PRO A 13 -7.61 25.61 -2.71
CA PRO A 13 -8.14 26.04 -4.00
C PRO A 13 -9.68 26.17 -4.07
N GLY A 14 -10.38 25.78 -3.01
CA GLY A 14 -11.85 25.78 -2.97
C GLY A 14 -12.44 24.58 -3.70
N SER A 15 -13.76 24.43 -3.61
CA SER A 15 -14.47 23.38 -4.33
C SER A 15 -14.64 23.76 -5.81
N PRO A 16 -14.41 22.84 -6.76
CA PRO A 16 -14.71 23.07 -8.16
C PRO A 16 -16.20 23.43 -8.35
N GLU A 17 -16.49 24.43 -9.19
CA GLU A 17 -17.86 24.74 -9.59
C GLU A 17 -18.41 23.62 -10.49
N LEU A 18 -19.55 23.04 -10.12
CA LEU A 18 -20.16 21.88 -10.77
C LEU A 18 -21.66 22.07 -11.08
N ALA A 19 -22.26 23.23 -10.78
CA ALA A 19 -23.69 23.47 -10.94
C ALA A 19 -24.23 23.20 -12.36
N GLU A 20 -23.39 23.44 -13.37
CA GLU A 20 -23.74 23.21 -14.78
C GLU A 20 -23.11 21.93 -15.36
N TYR A 21 -22.41 21.13 -14.54
CA TYR A 21 -21.80 19.89 -15.01
C TYR A 21 -22.83 18.76 -15.08
N ALA A 22 -23.11 18.28 -16.30
CA ALA A 22 -23.85 17.05 -16.51
C ALA A 22 -22.90 15.84 -16.47
N PRO A 23 -23.11 14.84 -15.59
CA PRO A 23 -22.33 13.61 -15.59
C PRO A 23 -22.27 12.95 -16.97
N GLY A 24 -21.07 12.50 -17.37
CA GLY A 24 -20.83 11.90 -18.69
C GLY A 24 -20.60 12.90 -19.83
N SER A 25 -20.78 14.20 -19.61
CA SER A 25 -20.56 15.21 -20.67
C SER A 25 -19.09 15.48 -20.97
N ASN A 26 -18.23 15.48 -19.96
CA ASN A 26 -16.79 15.72 -20.11
C ASN A 26 -16.00 15.13 -18.94
N GLY A 27 -15.45 13.91 -19.14
CA GLY A 27 -14.60 13.26 -18.15
C GLY A 27 -13.23 13.93 -17.97
N SER A 28 -12.68 14.55 -19.03
CA SER A 28 -11.36 15.19 -18.99
C SER A 28 -11.28 16.34 -17.99
N ARG A 29 -12.42 16.96 -17.64
CA ARG A 29 -12.50 18.01 -16.61
C ARG A 29 -11.94 17.57 -15.26
N PHE A 30 -11.99 16.28 -14.95
CA PHE A 30 -11.51 15.73 -13.68
C PHE A 30 -10.11 15.11 -13.78
N ALA A 31 -9.43 15.30 -14.93
CA ALA A 31 -8.09 14.79 -15.18
C ALA A 31 -7.91 13.31 -14.76
N PRO A 32 -8.72 12.37 -15.27
CA PRO A 32 -8.83 11.01 -14.72
C PRO A 32 -7.52 10.19 -14.74
N GLN A 33 -6.49 10.64 -15.49
CA GLN A 33 -5.19 9.97 -15.58
C GLN A 33 -4.17 10.41 -14.51
N GLY A 34 -4.36 11.58 -13.86
CA GLY A 34 -3.38 12.12 -12.90
C GLY A 34 -3.94 13.23 -11.99
N GLY A 35 -5.27 13.36 -11.99
CA GLY A 35 -6.05 14.43 -11.38
C GLY A 35 -6.53 14.11 -9.97
N LEU A 36 -6.35 12.88 -9.49
CA LEU A 36 -6.78 12.48 -8.16
C LEU A 36 -5.99 13.24 -7.09
N ARG A 37 -6.69 13.80 -6.10
CA ARG A 37 -6.11 14.37 -4.88
C ARG A 37 -6.69 13.59 -3.71
N ALA A 38 -5.85 12.78 -3.09
CA ALA A 38 -6.21 11.93 -1.97
C ALA A 38 -5.02 11.82 -1.01
N SER A 39 -5.31 11.73 0.27
CA SER A 39 -4.36 11.33 1.30
C SER A 39 -4.12 9.81 1.26
N ALA A 40 -3.04 9.35 1.90
CA ALA A 40 -2.79 7.92 2.05
C ALA A 40 -3.96 7.19 2.76
N THR A 41 -4.60 7.84 3.74
CA THR A 41 -5.78 7.29 4.43
C THR A 41 -6.97 7.13 3.49
N GLU A 42 -7.22 8.11 2.61
CA GLU A 42 -8.31 8.00 1.64
C GLU A 42 -8.03 6.94 0.57
N LEU A 43 -6.77 6.78 0.15
CA LEU A 43 -6.36 5.69 -0.73
C LEU A 43 -6.49 4.32 -0.06
N TYR A 44 -6.27 4.22 1.25
CA TYR A 44 -6.54 3.01 2.01
C TYR A 44 -8.04 2.68 2.04
N GLU A 45 -8.93 3.67 2.15
CA GLU A 45 -10.37 3.42 2.07
C GLU A 45 -10.79 2.86 0.70
N LEU A 46 -10.10 3.24 -0.39
CA LEU A 46 -10.29 2.60 -1.70
C LEU A 46 -9.85 1.12 -1.70
N MET A 47 -8.74 0.80 -1.02
CA MET A 47 -8.30 -0.60 -0.83
C MET A 47 -9.33 -1.37 -0.03
N ALA A 48 -9.87 -0.77 1.03
CA ALA A 48 -10.88 -1.40 1.89
C ALA A 48 -12.13 -1.80 1.11
N VAL A 49 -12.57 -0.98 0.14
CA VAL A 49 -13.66 -1.36 -0.78
C VAL A 49 -13.33 -2.65 -1.53
N LEU A 50 -12.11 -2.80 -2.04
CA LEU A 50 -11.69 -3.99 -2.78
C LEU A 50 -11.50 -5.20 -1.86
N PHE A 51 -10.90 -5.02 -0.68
CA PHE A 51 -10.73 -6.05 0.34
C PHE A 51 -12.05 -6.63 0.86
N ASN A 52 -13.08 -5.80 0.92
CA ASN A 52 -14.37 -6.17 1.50
C ASN A 52 -15.42 -6.48 0.42
N GLY A 53 -14.99 -6.84 -0.80
CA GLY A 53 -15.91 -7.26 -1.86
C GLY A 53 -16.91 -6.18 -2.29
N GLY A 54 -16.50 -4.91 -2.23
CA GLY A 54 -17.25 -3.76 -2.72
C GLY A 54 -17.84 -2.87 -1.62
N PHE A 55 -17.55 -3.15 -0.35
CA PHE A 55 -18.07 -2.39 0.79
C PHE A 55 -17.00 -1.50 1.40
N ALA A 56 -17.30 -0.22 1.59
CA ALA A 56 -16.43 0.70 2.34
C ALA A 56 -16.36 0.29 3.82
N SER A 57 -15.36 0.81 4.55
CA SER A 57 -15.14 0.48 5.97
C SER A 57 -16.33 0.80 6.89
N ASN A 58 -17.20 1.73 6.48
CA ASN A 58 -18.44 2.07 7.19
C ASN A 58 -19.64 1.17 6.84
N GLY A 59 -19.45 0.12 6.02
CA GLY A 59 -20.49 -0.80 5.56
C GLY A 59 -21.30 -0.32 4.36
N THR A 60 -20.98 0.83 3.77
CA THR A 60 -21.65 1.32 2.56
C THR A 60 -21.28 0.45 1.36
N ALA A 61 -22.26 -0.07 0.64
CA ALA A 61 -22.05 -0.75 -0.63
C ALA A 61 -21.65 0.28 -1.71
N VAL A 62 -20.44 0.14 -2.26
CA VAL A 62 -19.88 0.98 -3.32
C VAL A 62 -19.89 0.25 -4.65
N LEU A 63 -19.46 -1.01 -4.65
CA LEU A 63 -19.43 -1.89 -5.81
C LEU A 63 -20.15 -3.21 -5.49
N ALA A 64 -20.68 -3.86 -6.51
CA ALA A 64 -21.15 -5.23 -6.36
C ALA A 64 -19.94 -6.19 -6.25
N PRO A 65 -20.02 -7.28 -5.46
CA PRO A 65 -18.91 -8.23 -5.31
C PRO A 65 -18.38 -8.79 -6.65
N GLU A 66 -19.28 -9.07 -7.59
CA GLU A 66 -18.91 -9.53 -8.94
C GLU A 66 -18.15 -8.47 -9.75
N THR A 67 -18.36 -7.18 -9.46
CA THR A 67 -17.59 -6.09 -10.08
C THR A 67 -16.19 -6.03 -9.52
N VAL A 68 -16.02 -6.24 -8.21
CA VAL A 68 -14.68 -6.32 -7.59
C VAL A 68 -13.92 -7.51 -8.14
N ALA A 69 -14.58 -8.67 -8.26
CA ALA A 69 -13.97 -9.85 -8.88
C ALA A 69 -13.53 -9.58 -10.33
N ALA A 70 -14.35 -8.87 -11.13
CA ALA A 70 -13.99 -8.52 -12.49
C ALA A 70 -12.83 -7.51 -12.57
N ILE A 71 -12.74 -6.55 -11.65
CA ILE A 71 -11.61 -5.61 -11.56
C ILE A 71 -10.29 -6.35 -11.29
N LEU A 72 -10.34 -7.32 -10.37
CA LEU A 72 -9.20 -8.12 -9.90
C LEU A 72 -9.02 -9.44 -10.68
N ASP A 73 -9.58 -9.52 -11.90
CA ASP A 73 -9.35 -10.62 -12.83
C ASP A 73 -8.29 -10.20 -13.86
N GLU A 74 -7.56 -11.16 -14.43
CA GLU A 74 -6.58 -10.87 -15.47
C GLU A 74 -7.28 -10.68 -16.82
N HIS A 75 -7.20 -9.47 -17.38
CA HIS A 75 -7.79 -9.15 -18.69
C HIS A 75 -6.74 -9.01 -19.80
N TRP A 76 -5.49 -8.75 -19.44
CA TRP A 76 -4.38 -8.66 -20.39
C TRP A 76 -3.06 -9.01 -19.70
N THR A 77 -2.19 -9.72 -20.42
CA THR A 77 -0.80 -10.00 -20.02
C THR A 77 0.10 -9.85 -21.24
N TYR A 78 1.23 -9.18 -21.09
CA TYR A 78 2.17 -8.93 -22.17
C TYR A 78 2.79 -10.24 -22.68
N ASP A 79 2.70 -10.50 -23.98
CA ASP A 79 3.23 -11.72 -24.61
C ASP A 79 4.51 -11.49 -25.43
N GLY A 80 5.07 -10.27 -25.36
CA GLY A 80 6.20 -9.85 -26.17
C GLY A 80 5.82 -9.12 -27.45
N SER A 81 4.54 -9.05 -27.81
CA SER A 81 4.06 -8.42 -29.06
C SER A 81 2.69 -7.75 -28.98
N ASN A 82 1.86 -8.08 -27.99
CA ASN A 82 0.47 -7.63 -27.86
C ASN A 82 0.29 -6.27 -27.16
N GLY A 83 1.31 -5.40 -27.17
CA GLY A 83 1.21 -4.05 -26.63
C GLY A 83 2.56 -3.37 -26.37
N ASN A 84 2.50 -2.25 -25.66
CA ASN A 84 3.66 -1.58 -25.10
C ASN A 84 3.55 -1.64 -23.57
N ASN A 85 4.45 -2.37 -22.93
CA ASN A 85 4.46 -2.57 -21.48
C ASN A 85 5.25 -1.47 -20.73
N TYR A 86 5.49 -0.32 -21.38
CA TYR A 86 6.15 0.86 -20.82
C TYR A 86 7.47 0.53 -20.13
N TYR A 87 8.49 0.17 -20.91
CA TYR A 87 9.81 -0.17 -20.41
C TYR A 87 9.78 -1.26 -19.32
N ASN A 88 8.90 -2.25 -19.47
CA ASN A 88 8.70 -3.37 -18.55
C ASN A 88 7.98 -3.05 -17.23
N LEU A 89 7.40 -1.85 -17.08
CA LEU A 89 6.64 -1.47 -15.88
C LEU A 89 5.22 -2.05 -15.83
N PHE A 90 4.57 -2.30 -16.96
CA PHE A 90 3.17 -2.73 -17.01
C PHE A 90 3.00 -4.02 -17.80
N ASN A 91 3.17 -5.17 -17.11
CA ASN A 91 3.17 -6.49 -17.76
C ASN A 91 1.83 -7.23 -17.70
N SER A 92 0.92 -6.84 -16.80
CA SER A 92 -0.42 -7.42 -16.71
C SER A 92 -1.43 -6.42 -16.16
N TRP A 93 -2.70 -6.56 -16.57
CA TRP A 93 -3.79 -5.64 -16.23
C TRP A 93 -5.07 -6.40 -15.89
N GLY A 94 -5.76 -5.92 -14.86
CA GLY A 94 -7.19 -6.09 -14.68
C GLY A 94 -7.98 -4.94 -15.30
N LEU A 95 -9.20 -4.68 -14.82
CA LEU A 95 -10.00 -3.54 -15.32
C LEU A 95 -9.53 -2.23 -14.69
N GLY A 96 -8.59 -1.55 -15.37
CA GLY A 96 -8.08 -0.23 -14.94
C GLY A 96 -7.13 -0.29 -13.73
N ILE A 97 -6.65 -1.48 -13.37
CA ILE A 97 -5.71 -1.71 -12.28
C ILE A 97 -4.59 -2.63 -12.78
N GLN A 98 -3.34 -2.32 -12.44
CA GLN A 98 -2.21 -3.17 -12.77
C GLN A 98 -2.26 -4.43 -11.92
N ARG A 99 -1.99 -5.57 -12.55
CA ARG A 99 -1.62 -6.81 -11.87
C ARG A 99 -0.11 -6.94 -11.92
N VAL A 100 0.54 -6.92 -10.75
CA VAL A 100 2.00 -6.98 -10.66
C VAL A 100 2.46 -8.39 -11.01
N THR A 101 3.38 -8.51 -11.96
CA THR A 101 3.86 -9.83 -12.43
C THR A 101 5.14 -10.29 -11.75
N ASN A 102 5.85 -9.40 -11.04
CA ASN A 102 7.17 -9.64 -10.49
C ASN A 102 8.18 -10.10 -11.57
N THR A 103 8.02 -9.60 -12.80
CA THR A 103 8.95 -9.88 -13.89
C THR A 103 10.31 -9.27 -13.56
N ALA A 104 11.39 -10.01 -13.80
CA ALA A 104 12.75 -9.53 -13.58
C ALA A 104 12.99 -8.22 -14.33
N MET A 105 13.61 -7.24 -13.68
CA MET A 105 13.82 -5.89 -14.23
C MET A 105 12.52 -5.18 -14.64
N GLY A 106 11.39 -5.58 -14.07
CA GLY A 106 10.05 -5.09 -14.42
C GLY A 106 9.29 -4.61 -13.19
N ASP A 107 8.02 -4.96 -13.12
CA ASP A 107 7.12 -4.63 -12.02
C ASP A 107 7.30 -5.58 -10.84
N ILE A 108 8.31 -5.32 -10.00
CA ILE A 108 8.55 -6.06 -8.76
C ILE A 108 8.02 -5.25 -7.57
N VAL A 109 7.00 -5.77 -6.90
CA VAL A 109 6.44 -5.21 -5.66
C VAL A 109 6.07 -6.39 -4.76
N PHE A 110 6.73 -6.52 -3.60
CA PHE A 110 6.54 -7.60 -2.63
C PHE A 110 6.43 -8.99 -3.31
N PRO A 111 7.55 -9.56 -3.81
CA PRO A 111 7.55 -10.70 -4.73
C PRO A 111 6.85 -11.98 -4.24
N GLU A 112 6.66 -12.12 -2.93
CA GLU A 112 5.93 -13.24 -2.32
C GLU A 112 4.40 -13.07 -2.33
N LEU A 113 3.90 -11.90 -2.75
CA LEU A 113 2.48 -11.53 -2.80
C LEU A 113 2.01 -11.29 -4.24
N GLN A 114 0.70 -11.47 -4.47
CA GLN A 114 0.08 -11.11 -5.74
C GLN A 114 -0.45 -9.69 -5.67
N MET A 115 0.44 -8.72 -5.90
CA MET A 115 0.08 -7.31 -5.77
C MET A 115 -0.77 -6.81 -6.95
N TRP A 116 -1.71 -5.92 -6.62
CA TRP A 116 -2.57 -5.18 -7.53
C TRP A 116 -2.51 -3.71 -7.19
N GLY A 117 -2.60 -2.83 -8.17
CA GLY A 117 -2.50 -1.40 -7.88
C GLY A 117 -2.15 -0.53 -9.06
N HIS A 118 -1.45 0.56 -8.77
CA HIS A 118 -0.94 1.48 -9.79
C HIS A 118 0.19 2.37 -9.22
N PRO A 119 1.24 2.66 -10.00
CA PRO A 119 2.21 3.69 -9.67
C PRO A 119 1.76 5.05 -10.21
N GLY A 120 2.05 6.14 -9.52
CA GLY A 120 1.69 7.48 -9.92
C GLY A 120 2.92 8.36 -10.11
N GLU A 121 3.14 8.81 -11.35
CA GLU A 121 4.14 9.81 -11.71
C GLU A 121 3.42 10.99 -12.38
N ALA A 122 3.19 12.08 -11.63
CA ALA A 122 2.51 13.26 -12.19
C ALA A 122 2.85 14.53 -11.44
N TYR A 123 3.11 15.62 -12.15
CA TYR A 123 3.24 16.97 -11.57
C TYR A 123 4.35 17.12 -10.50
N GLY A 124 5.36 16.24 -10.53
CA GLY A 124 6.42 16.17 -9.52
C GLY A 124 6.11 15.30 -8.29
N LEU A 125 4.97 14.60 -8.29
CA LEU A 125 4.63 13.49 -7.40
C LEU A 125 5.23 12.19 -7.94
N ILE A 126 5.79 11.39 -7.03
CA ILE A 126 6.00 9.93 -7.20
C ILE A 126 5.18 9.25 -6.12
N SER A 127 4.50 8.17 -6.47
CA SER A 127 3.59 7.48 -5.58
C SER A 127 3.36 6.05 -6.00
N ASP A 128 3.00 5.22 -5.03
CA ASP A 128 2.60 3.84 -5.28
C ASP A 128 1.38 3.53 -4.43
N TRP A 129 0.47 2.77 -5.02
CA TRP A 129 -0.71 2.24 -4.36
C TRP A 129 -0.84 0.79 -4.77
N TYR A 130 -0.32 -0.13 -3.96
CA TYR A 130 -0.34 -1.57 -4.23
C TYR A 130 -0.81 -2.37 -3.03
N PHE A 131 -1.51 -3.46 -3.29
CA PHE A 131 -2.04 -4.36 -2.27
C PHE A 131 -2.27 -5.78 -2.78
N ASP A 132 -2.25 -6.74 -1.88
CA ASP A 132 -2.75 -8.09 -2.13
C ASP A 132 -4.17 -8.21 -1.53
N PRO A 133 -5.22 -8.46 -2.34
CA PRO A 133 -6.58 -8.58 -1.84
C PRO A 133 -6.81 -9.80 -0.93
N VAL A 134 -5.93 -10.81 -0.97
CA VAL A 134 -6.03 -12.04 -0.17
C VAL A 134 -5.49 -11.82 1.23
N THR A 135 -4.25 -11.34 1.37
CA THR A 135 -3.62 -11.11 2.68
C THR A 135 -4.00 -9.75 3.27
N LYS A 136 -4.49 -8.83 2.44
CA LYS A 136 -4.77 -7.43 2.77
C LYS A 136 -3.53 -6.63 3.13
N ASP A 137 -2.36 -7.16 2.78
CA ASP A 137 -1.10 -6.43 2.88
C ASP A 137 -0.98 -5.44 1.72
N GLY A 138 -0.29 -4.33 1.96
CA GLY A 138 -0.15 -3.30 0.94
C GLY A 138 0.82 -2.20 1.31
N VAL A 139 1.11 -1.37 0.33
CA VAL A 139 1.96 -0.20 0.43
C VAL A 139 1.26 0.98 -0.24
N ILE A 140 1.23 2.09 0.49
CA ILE A 140 0.86 3.40 -0.06
C ILE A 140 2.05 4.31 0.15
N PHE A 141 2.64 4.74 -0.95
CA PHE A 141 3.75 5.68 -0.97
C PHE A 141 3.32 6.95 -1.68
N LEU A 142 3.63 8.11 -1.09
CA LEU A 142 3.35 9.41 -1.68
C LEU A 142 4.53 10.32 -1.35
N THR A 143 5.21 10.84 -2.37
CA THR A 143 6.28 11.82 -2.20
C THR A 143 6.25 12.87 -3.30
N ASN A 144 6.80 14.05 -3.00
CA ASN A 144 7.05 15.09 -3.99
C ASN A 144 8.46 15.66 -3.77
N GLY A 145 8.91 16.53 -4.68
CA GLY A 145 9.99 17.46 -4.33
C GLY A 145 11.41 17.12 -4.80
N VAL A 146 11.64 16.12 -5.67
CA VAL A 146 13.01 15.81 -6.13
C VAL A 146 13.43 16.66 -7.33
N TRP A 147 14.38 17.56 -7.13
CA TRP A 147 14.83 18.55 -8.14
C TRP A 147 15.70 17.97 -9.25
N ASN A 148 16.52 16.96 -8.95
CA ASN A 148 17.45 16.37 -9.91
C ASN A 148 16.86 15.16 -10.65
N GLY A 149 15.55 14.95 -10.54
CA GLY A 149 14.87 13.74 -11.00
C GLY A 149 15.15 12.52 -10.12
N TYR A 150 14.42 11.45 -10.39
CA TYR A 150 14.64 10.15 -9.75
C TYR A 150 15.55 9.31 -10.65
N SER A 151 16.34 8.45 -10.04
CA SER A 151 17.14 7.46 -10.77
C SER A 151 16.38 6.14 -10.80
N PHE A 152 16.35 5.48 -11.96
CA PHE A 152 15.84 4.13 -12.04
C PHE A 152 16.69 3.20 -11.18
N GLY A 153 16.02 2.25 -10.54
CA GLY A 153 16.68 1.17 -9.82
C GLY A 153 17.42 0.22 -10.75
N ASN A 154 18.20 -0.66 -10.14
CA ASN A 154 18.92 -1.71 -10.87
C ASN A 154 18.17 -3.05 -10.86
N ASN A 155 17.03 -3.13 -10.16
CA ASN A 155 16.36 -4.40 -9.88
C ASN A 155 14.98 -4.50 -10.56
N SER A 156 14.33 -3.36 -10.76
CA SER A 156 12.97 -3.23 -11.27
C SER A 156 12.84 -2.05 -12.25
N ALA A 157 11.65 -1.87 -12.81
CA ALA A 157 11.30 -0.72 -13.64
C ALA A 157 10.97 0.54 -12.80
N PHE A 158 10.95 0.44 -11.48
CA PHE A 158 10.69 1.54 -10.55
C PHE A 158 11.95 2.36 -10.27
N TYR A 159 11.77 3.54 -9.68
CA TYR A 159 12.86 4.36 -9.16
C TYR A 159 13.49 3.73 -7.92
N THR A 160 14.76 4.03 -7.67
CA THR A 160 15.50 3.52 -6.49
C THR A 160 14.77 3.80 -5.17
N LEU A 161 14.08 4.94 -5.08
CA LEU A 161 13.32 5.30 -3.88
C LEU A 161 12.10 4.40 -3.68
N GLU A 162 11.40 4.06 -4.75
CA GLU A 162 10.26 3.13 -4.70
C GLU A 162 10.77 1.73 -4.34
N GLU A 163 11.89 1.28 -4.92
CA GLU A 163 12.56 0.03 -4.53
C GLU A 163 12.91 -0.01 -3.03
N ASP A 164 13.50 1.07 -2.50
CA ASP A 164 13.84 1.17 -1.07
C ASP A 164 12.59 1.11 -0.18
N VAL A 165 11.50 1.75 -0.60
CA VAL A 165 10.21 1.71 0.11
C VAL A 165 9.60 0.32 0.07
N PHE A 166 9.66 -0.37 -1.07
CA PHE A 166 9.18 -1.75 -1.18
C PHE A 166 10.02 -2.69 -0.32
N ALA A 167 11.35 -2.57 -0.32
CA ALA A 167 12.20 -3.39 0.55
C ALA A 167 11.87 -3.15 2.04
N ALA A 168 11.65 -1.89 2.44
CA ALA A 168 11.26 -1.55 3.81
C ALA A 168 9.86 -2.06 4.18
N GLY A 169 8.91 -1.98 3.24
CA GLY A 169 7.54 -2.49 3.40
C GLY A 169 7.51 -4.00 3.54
N GLU A 170 8.22 -4.72 2.68
CA GLU A 170 8.34 -6.18 2.74
C GLU A 170 8.98 -6.63 4.06
N GLU A 171 10.05 -5.94 4.50
CA GLU A 171 10.66 -6.20 5.81
C GLU A 171 9.66 -6.00 6.96
N ALA A 172 8.74 -5.04 6.83
CA ALA A 172 7.69 -4.79 7.81
C ALA A 172 6.53 -5.80 7.74
N LEU A 173 6.26 -6.42 6.59
CA LEU A 173 5.19 -7.41 6.43
C LEU A 173 5.58 -8.83 6.88
N GLY A 174 6.85 -9.05 7.27
CA GLY A 174 7.31 -10.34 7.79
C GLY A 174 6.53 -10.87 9.01
N CYS A 175 5.80 -10.01 9.74
CA CYS A 175 4.73 -10.36 10.67
C CYS A 175 3.65 -9.25 10.67
N THR A 176 2.40 -9.55 10.32
CA THR A 176 1.32 -8.56 10.22
C THR A 176 0.24 -8.79 11.27
N ALA A 177 -0.38 -7.73 11.78
CA ALA A 177 -1.59 -7.83 12.59
C ALA A 177 -2.79 -7.85 11.66
N ASP A 178 -3.76 -8.74 11.89
CA ASP A 178 -5.08 -8.55 11.28
C ASP A 178 -5.61 -7.21 11.77
N VAL A 179 -5.70 -6.21 10.88
CA VAL A 179 -6.17 -4.88 11.23
C VAL A 179 -7.66 -4.99 11.59
N ALA A 180 -7.93 -5.09 12.90
CA ALA A 180 -9.27 -4.89 13.43
C ALA A 180 -9.72 -3.47 13.06
N THR A 181 -10.81 -3.39 12.31
CA THR A 181 -11.48 -2.17 11.85
C THR A 181 -11.68 -1.17 13.00
N THR A 182 -10.78 -0.20 13.16
CA THR A 182 -11.04 0.97 14.01
C THR A 182 -10.40 2.23 13.44
N THR A 183 -11.16 3.32 13.54
CA THR A 183 -10.86 4.68 13.08
C THR A 183 -9.47 5.16 13.52
N ALA A 184 -8.57 5.31 12.55
CA ALA A 184 -7.23 5.86 12.78
C ALA A 184 -7.26 7.39 12.81
N THR A 185 -7.02 7.97 13.99
CA THR A 185 -6.61 9.37 14.14
C THR A 185 -5.12 9.42 14.47
N SER A 186 -4.32 9.81 13.48
CA SER A 186 -3.08 10.61 13.57
C SER A 186 -1.98 10.10 12.64
N ALA A 187 -1.30 11.08 12.03
CA ALA A 187 -0.18 10.91 11.12
C ALA A 187 1.05 10.38 11.86
N LEU A 188 1.24 9.06 11.84
CA LEU A 188 2.52 8.40 12.12
C LEU A 188 2.57 7.16 11.22
N VAL A 189 3.53 7.16 10.28
CA VAL A 189 3.86 5.98 9.49
C VAL A 189 4.31 4.90 10.46
N ALA A 190 3.59 3.79 10.40
CA ALA A 190 3.78 2.63 11.23
C ALA A 190 4.25 1.47 10.32
N PRO A 191 4.57 0.32 10.92
CA PRO A 191 3.47 -0.62 11.00
C PRO A 191 2.80 -0.58 12.39
N ASN A 192 1.46 -0.46 12.37
CA ASN A 192 0.63 -0.32 13.56
C ASN A 192 0.05 -1.71 13.85
N PHE A 193 0.83 -2.54 14.54
CA PHE A 193 0.47 -3.93 14.78
C PHE A 193 -0.36 -4.09 16.05
N GLY A 194 -1.67 -3.88 15.94
CA GLY A 194 -2.69 -4.29 16.91
C GLY A 194 -2.52 -3.82 18.37
N ARG A 195 -3.47 -4.21 19.23
CA ARG A 195 -3.46 -3.98 20.69
C ARG A 195 -3.06 -5.27 21.44
N PRO A 196 -2.55 -5.19 22.69
CA PRO A 196 -2.31 -6.38 23.51
C PRO A 196 -3.53 -7.29 23.56
N GLY A 197 -3.33 -8.58 23.28
CA GLY A 197 -4.40 -9.57 23.20
C GLY A 197 -5.06 -9.73 21.82
N GLU A 198 -4.73 -8.90 20.82
CA GLU A 198 -5.15 -9.12 19.43
C GLU A 198 -4.28 -10.17 18.73
N ALA A 199 -4.83 -10.80 17.70
CA ALA A 199 -4.12 -11.79 16.89
C ALA A 199 -3.30 -11.10 15.80
N ILE A 200 -2.11 -11.64 15.55
CA ILE A 200 -1.25 -11.27 14.44
C ILE A 200 -0.94 -12.51 13.59
N ALA A 201 -0.98 -12.32 12.27
CA ALA A 201 -0.53 -13.28 11.28
C ALA A 201 0.98 -13.19 11.11
N CYS A 202 1.70 -14.21 11.57
CA CYS A 202 3.14 -14.30 11.36
C CYS A 202 3.44 -15.30 10.23
N HIS A 203 4.16 -14.83 9.20
CA HIS A 203 4.69 -15.70 8.16
C HIS A 203 6.09 -16.19 8.57
N GLY A 204 6.13 -17.32 9.28
CA GLY A 204 7.39 -17.94 9.73
C GLY A 204 7.17 -19.13 10.68
N ILE A 205 8.20 -19.97 10.81
CA ILE A 205 8.25 -21.08 11.79
C ILE A 205 9.32 -20.76 12.83
N GLY A 206 8.97 -20.87 14.12
CA GLY A 206 9.93 -20.66 15.21
C GLY A 206 9.37 -19.91 16.41
N THR A 207 10.27 -19.26 17.17
CA THR A 207 9.93 -18.45 18.34
C THR A 207 9.90 -16.97 17.99
N ILE A 208 8.83 -16.28 18.38
CA ILE A 208 8.74 -14.82 18.37
C ILE A 208 9.31 -14.30 19.68
N LEU A 209 10.34 -13.47 19.60
CA LEU A 209 10.91 -12.73 20.70
C LEU A 209 10.32 -11.32 20.72
N TRP A 210 9.73 -10.95 21.84
CA TRP A 210 9.25 -9.59 22.09
C TRP A 210 10.30 -8.88 22.93
N LEU A 211 10.92 -7.84 22.39
CA LEU A 211 12.03 -7.13 23.02
C LEU A 211 11.59 -5.70 23.38
N ASP A 212 12.07 -5.18 24.51
CA ASP A 212 11.93 -3.75 24.80
C ASP A 212 12.85 -2.88 23.91
N ALA A 213 12.76 -1.57 24.06
CA ALA A 213 13.61 -0.62 23.32
C ALA A 213 15.12 -0.77 23.59
N LEU A 214 15.51 -1.52 24.63
CA LEU A 214 16.90 -1.84 24.97
C LEU A 214 17.33 -3.22 24.44
N GLY A 215 16.45 -3.91 23.70
CA GLY A 215 16.71 -5.23 23.13
C GLY A 215 16.57 -6.38 24.14
N LYS A 216 16.01 -6.14 25.33
CA LYS A 216 15.78 -7.19 26.33
C LYS A 216 14.49 -7.92 26.01
N THR A 217 14.54 -9.25 25.96
CA THR A 217 13.32 -10.07 25.83
C THR A 217 12.38 -9.87 27.02
N VAL A 218 11.19 -9.36 26.74
CA VAL A 218 10.10 -9.13 27.68
C VAL A 218 9.00 -10.20 27.59
N ALA A 219 8.86 -10.85 26.44
CA ALA A 219 7.97 -12.00 26.25
C ALA A 219 8.44 -12.90 25.10
N GLN A 220 7.90 -14.12 25.04
CA GLN A 220 8.10 -15.05 23.93
C GLN A 220 6.77 -15.70 23.57
N THR A 221 6.50 -15.83 22.27
CA THR A 221 5.34 -16.57 21.76
C THR A 221 5.79 -17.50 20.63
N THR A 222 5.01 -18.54 20.34
CA THR A 222 5.27 -19.40 19.17
C THR A 222 4.78 -18.69 17.92
N ALA A 223 5.59 -18.65 16.86
CA ALA A 223 5.16 -18.22 15.54
C ALA A 223 4.17 -19.24 14.98
N GLN A 224 2.93 -18.82 14.81
CA GLN A 224 1.84 -19.57 14.20
C GLN A 224 1.05 -18.63 13.32
N HIS A 225 0.20 -19.18 12.45
CA HIS A 225 -0.65 -18.38 11.57
C HIS A 225 -1.55 -17.38 12.31
N SER A 226 -1.84 -17.64 13.59
CA SER A 226 -2.53 -16.70 14.49
C SER A 226 -1.79 -16.67 15.83
N SER A 227 -0.77 -15.81 15.96
CA SER A 227 -0.04 -15.58 17.20
C SER A 227 -0.68 -14.43 17.98
N VAL A 228 -0.80 -14.54 19.31
CA VAL A 228 -1.40 -13.49 20.15
C VAL A 228 -0.32 -12.51 20.62
N ILE A 229 -0.59 -11.20 20.55
CA ILE A 229 0.26 -10.19 21.16
C ILE A 229 0.24 -10.39 22.69
N PRO A 230 1.38 -10.64 23.34
CA PRO A 230 1.42 -10.82 24.79
C PRO A 230 0.97 -9.55 25.49
N MET A 231 0.43 -9.70 26.70
CA MET A 231 0.09 -8.57 27.55
C MET A 231 1.35 -7.79 27.92
N LEU A 232 1.58 -6.68 27.21
CA LEU A 232 2.71 -5.77 27.41
C LEU A 232 2.18 -4.40 27.87
N PRO A 233 2.92 -3.67 28.71
CA PRO A 233 2.63 -2.27 28.99
C PRO A 233 2.64 -1.41 27.71
N ALA A 234 2.00 -0.25 27.75
CA ALA A 234 2.09 0.73 26.65
C ALA A 234 3.55 1.15 26.44
N GLY A 235 4.01 1.15 25.19
CA GLY A 235 5.41 1.44 24.85
C GLY A 235 5.84 0.96 23.46
N SER A 236 7.07 1.29 23.08
CA SER A 236 7.71 0.78 21.86
C SER A 236 8.51 -0.48 22.14
N TYR A 237 8.39 -1.44 21.23
CA TYR A 237 8.99 -2.75 21.36
C TYR A 237 9.51 -3.22 19.99
N LEU A 238 10.29 -4.29 20.00
CA LEU A 238 10.75 -5.00 18.80
C LEU A 238 10.17 -6.41 18.80
N LEU A 239 9.58 -6.83 17.69
CA LEU A 239 9.17 -8.19 17.41
C LEU A 239 10.25 -8.84 16.55
N LYS A 240 10.80 -9.97 16.99
CA LYS A 240 11.81 -10.71 16.22
C LYS A 240 11.46 -12.18 16.13
N VAL A 241 11.24 -12.70 14.92
CA VAL A 241 11.26 -14.14 14.68
C VAL A 241 12.70 -14.61 14.59
N GLU A 242 13.03 -15.75 15.20
CA GLU A 242 14.36 -16.34 15.06
C GLU A 242 14.77 -16.48 13.57
N GLY A 243 15.94 -15.96 13.22
CA GLY A 243 16.42 -15.93 11.84
C GLY A 243 15.98 -14.72 11.00
N GLN A 244 15.07 -13.88 11.51
CA GLN A 244 14.62 -12.64 10.87
C GLN A 244 15.14 -11.39 11.59
N LYS A 245 15.08 -10.24 10.89
CA LYS A 245 15.38 -8.94 11.49
C LYS A 245 14.26 -8.53 12.46
N PRO A 246 14.59 -7.80 13.54
CA PRO A 246 13.59 -7.29 14.47
C PRO A 246 12.77 -6.15 13.82
N MET A 247 11.45 -6.26 13.85
CA MET A 247 10.49 -5.24 13.44
C MET A 247 10.05 -4.39 14.62
N ARG A 248 9.81 -3.09 14.40
CA ARG A 248 9.36 -2.18 15.46
C ARG A 248 7.84 -2.17 15.54
N PHE A 249 7.31 -2.21 16.76
CA PHE A 249 5.88 -2.09 17.01
C PHE A 249 5.61 -1.20 18.24
N THR A 250 4.40 -0.65 18.32
CA THR A 250 3.96 0.20 19.44
C THR A 250 2.72 -0.39 20.07
N VAL A 251 2.79 -0.62 21.38
CA VAL A 251 1.65 -1.00 22.21
C VAL A 251 1.00 0.29 22.72
N LEU A 252 -0.28 0.48 22.38
CA LEU A 252 -1.10 1.60 22.86
C LEU A 252 -1.72 1.32 24.24
#